data_AF-A0A527Z3K4-F1
#
_entry.id   AF-A0A527Z3K4-F1
#
_cell.length_a   1.000
_cell.length_b   1.000
_cell.length_c   1.000
_cell.angle_alpha   90.00
_cell.angle_beta   90.00
_cell.angle_gamma   90.00
#
_symmetry.space_group_name_H-M   'P 1'
#
loop_
_entity.id
_entity.type
_entity.pdbx_description
1 polymer ?
#
loop_
_entity_poly.entity_id
_entity_poly.type
_entity_poly.pdbx_seq_one_letter_code
_entity_poly.pdbx_strand_id
1 'polypeptide(L)'
;EMYTRVMELNYWTSARCVSASYDEAEKIWTVEVDRAGERITLMPKHIVFATGAYGPPRQIDLPGAAAFQGDILHSSQYSSGEKFRGR
;
A
#
# COMPACT_ATOMS: atom_id res chain seq x y z
N GLU A 1 -8.35 15.46 2.89
CA GLU A 1 -7.21 15.77 2.02
C GLU A 1 -7.38 17.16 1.42
N MET A 2 -6.56 18.12 1.84
CA MET A 2 -6.74 19.53 1.46
C MET A 2 -6.01 19.85 0.15
N TYR A 3 -4.86 19.24 -0.09
CA TYR A 3 -4.07 19.48 -1.31
C TYR A 3 -4.83 19.05 -2.56
N THR A 4 -5.34 17.82 -2.58
CA THR A 4 -6.10 17.30 -3.73
C THR A 4 -7.38 18.10 -4.00
N ARG A 5 -8.01 18.61 -2.93
CA ARG A 5 -9.20 19.46 -3.03
C ARG A 5 -8.90 20.83 -3.62
N VAL A 6 -7.85 21.50 -3.14
CA VAL A 6 -7.45 22.84 -3.62
C VAL A 6 -6.98 22.78 -5.08
N MET A 7 -6.32 21.68 -5.47
CA MET A 7 -5.81 21.47 -6.82
C MET A 7 -6.82 20.82 -7.77
N GLU A 8 -8.07 20.60 -7.33
CA GLU A 8 -9.16 19.99 -8.11
C GLU A 8 -8.75 18.68 -8.82
N LEU A 9 -7.95 17.85 -8.14
CA LEU A 9 -7.46 16.60 -8.72
C LEU A 9 -8.56 15.54 -8.73
N ASN A 10 -8.72 14.87 -9.86
CA ASN A 10 -9.51 13.65 -9.96
C ASN A 10 -8.85 12.56 -9.11
N TYR A 11 -9.40 12.33 -7.92
CA TYR A 11 -8.82 11.44 -6.92
C TYR A 11 -9.86 10.47 -6.40
N TRP A 12 -9.62 9.17 -6.59
CA TRP A 12 -10.45 8.12 -6.04
C TRP A 12 -9.82 7.58 -4.75
N THR A 13 -10.45 7.91 -3.62
CA THR A 13 -10.20 7.20 -2.36
C THR A 13 -10.86 5.83 -2.42
N SER A 14 -10.33 4.87 -1.64
CA SER A 14 -10.85 3.48 -1.60
C SER A 14 -10.84 2.74 -2.94
N ALA A 15 -9.84 3.02 -3.78
CA ALA A 15 -9.60 2.35 -5.05
C ALA A 15 -8.27 1.57 -5.00
N ARG A 16 -8.33 0.25 -5.17
CA ARG A 16 -7.16 -0.63 -5.20
C ARG A 16 -6.94 -1.16 -6.61
N CYS A 17 -5.76 -0.92 -7.18
CA CYS A 17 -5.31 -1.63 -8.38
C CYS A 17 -5.09 -3.11 -8.02
N VAL A 18 -5.78 -4.01 -8.72
CA VAL A 18 -5.71 -5.46 -8.50
C VAL A 18 -4.79 -6.12 -9.52
N SER A 19 -4.85 -5.67 -10.78
CA SER A 19 -3.94 -6.13 -11.82
C SER A 19 -3.78 -5.07 -12.91
N ALA A 20 -2.65 -5.14 -13.62
CA ALA A 20 -2.40 -4.34 -14.82
C ALA A 20 -1.67 -5.22 -15.85
N SER A 21 -2.16 -5.22 -17.09
CA SER A 21 -1.54 -5.93 -18.21
C SER A 21 -1.42 -5.02 -19.42
N TYR A 22 -0.28 -5.07 -20.10
CA TYR A 22 -0.03 -4.26 -21.28
C TYR A 22 -0.27 -5.07 -22.55
N ASP A 23 -1.01 -4.50 -23.49
CA ASP A 23 -1.13 -5.00 -24.85
C ASP A 23 -0.10 -4.29 -25.74
N GLU A 24 0.89 -5.03 -26.24
CA GLU A 24 1.95 -4.50 -27.11
C GLU A 24 1.45 -4.11 -28.51
N ALA A 25 0.41 -4.79 -29.02
CA ALA A 25 -0.14 -4.52 -30.35
C ALA A 25 -0.92 -3.21 -30.35
N GLU A 26 -1.82 -3.07 -29.36
CA GLU A 26 -2.66 -1.88 -29.20
C GLU A 26 -1.97 -0.74 -28.45
N LYS A 27 -0.84 -1.03 -27.78
CA LYS A 27 -0.06 -0.10 -26.95
C LYS A 27 -0.90 0.54 -25.85
N ILE A 28 -1.74 -0.26 -25.21
CA ILE A 28 -2.68 0.16 -24.16
C ILE A 28 -2.57 -0.78 -22.96
N TRP A 29 -2.75 -0.22 -21.77
CA TRP A 29 -2.89 -1.01 -20.54
C TRP A 29 -4.35 -1.36 -20.30
N THR A 30 -4.58 -2.57 -19.81
CA THR A 30 -5.84 -2.95 -19.13
C THR A 30 -5.57 -3.00 -17.64
N VAL A 31 -6.26 -2.16 -16.87
CA VAL A 31 -6.09 -2.05 -15.42
C VAL A 31 -7.38 -2.38 -14.71
N GLU A 32 -7.33 -3.38 -13.85
CA GLU A 32 -8.47 -3.80 -13.04
C GLU A 32 -8.40 -3.14 -11.65
N VAL A 33 -9.39 -2.32 -11.34
CA VAL A 33 -9.50 -1.60 -10.07
C VAL A 33 -10.68 -2.14 -9.28
N ASP A 34 -10.47 -2.42 -8.00
CA ASP A 34 -11.56 -2.55 -7.03
C ASP A 34 -11.80 -1.18 -6.39
N ARG A 35 -12.96 -0.58 -6.64
CA ARG A 35 -13.38 0.69 -6.09
C ARG A 35 -14.54 0.46 -5.14
N ALA A 36 -14.24 0.49 -3.84
CA ALA A 36 -15.21 0.26 -2.76
C ALA A 36 -16.04 -1.04 -2.92
N GLY A 37 -15.42 -2.12 -3.42
CA GLY A 37 -16.05 -3.42 -3.65
C GLY A 37 -16.56 -3.63 -5.09
N GLU A 38 -16.57 -2.58 -5.92
CA GLU A 38 -16.97 -2.67 -7.33
C GLU A 38 -15.74 -2.82 -8.24
N ARG A 39 -15.80 -3.78 -9.18
CA ARG A 39 -14.73 -4.02 -10.16
C ARG A 39 -14.91 -3.11 -11.38
N ILE A 40 -13.88 -2.34 -11.69
CA ILE A 40 -13.85 -1.39 -12.81
C ILE A 40 -12.60 -1.66 -13.65
N THR A 41 -12.78 -1.72 -14.97
CA THR A 41 -11.68 -1.82 -15.95
C THR A 41 -11.36 -0.44 -16.50
N LEU A 42 -10.09 -0.03 -16.43
CA LEU A 42 -9.57 1.19 -17.05
C LEU A 42 -8.62 0.81 -18.19
N MET A 43 -8.64 1.61 -19.27
CA MET A 43 -7.80 1.40 -20.44
C MET A 43 -6.84 2.58 -20.72
N PRO A 44 -5.90 2.91 -19.83
CA PRO A 44 -4.99 4.03 -20.04
C PRO A 44 -3.84 3.69 -20.99
N LYS A 45 -3.26 4.72 -21.64
CA LYS A 45 -2.01 4.57 -22.39
C LYS A 45 -0.77 4.48 -21.50
N HIS A 46 -0.83 5.09 -20.32
CA HIS A 46 0.30 5.18 -19.40
C HIS A 46 -0.14 4.89 -17.97
N ILE A 47 0.75 4.24 -17.21
CA ILE A 47 0.60 4.00 -15.77
C ILE A 47 1.84 4.55 -15.08
N VAL A 48 1.63 5.26 -13.97
CA VAL A 48 2.72 5.70 -13.08
C VAL A 48 2.53 5.00 -11.75
N PHE A 49 3.51 4.20 -11.33
CA PHE A 49 3.52 3.58 -10.00
C PHE A 49 4.12 4.55 -8.98
N ALA A 50 3.27 5.00 -8.06
CA ALA A 50 3.64 5.83 -6.92
C ALA A 50 3.24 5.16 -5.59
N THR A 51 3.40 3.83 -5.50
CA THR A 51 2.93 3.00 -4.37
C THR A 51 3.84 3.04 -3.14
N GLY A 52 4.86 3.89 -3.14
CA GLY A 52 5.90 3.94 -2.09
C GLY A 52 6.98 2.88 -2.25
N ALA A 53 8.14 3.13 -1.63
CA ALA A 53 9.31 2.23 -1.66
C ALA A 53 9.32 1.20 -0.53
N TYR A 54 8.58 1.45 0.56
CA TYR A 54 8.51 0.59 1.73
C TYR A 54 7.18 -0.18 1.69
N GLY A 55 7.27 -1.45 1.32
CA GLY A 55 6.12 -2.36 1.28
C GLY A 55 5.76 -2.94 2.66
N PRO A 56 5.01 -4.05 2.69
CA PRO A 56 4.73 -4.79 3.92
C PRO A 56 6.03 -5.09 4.69
N PRO A 57 5.98 -5.13 6.03
CA PRO A 57 7.16 -5.38 6.85
C PRO A 57 7.79 -6.72 6.49
N ARG A 58 9.11 -6.73 6.30
CA ARG A 58 9.86 -7.97 6.13
C ARG A 58 10.14 -8.56 7.52
N GLN A 59 9.38 -9.58 7.87
CA GLN A 59 9.65 -10.36 9.08
C GLN A 59 10.88 -11.24 8.85
N ILE A 60 11.69 -11.37 9.90
CA ILE A 60 12.89 -12.21 9.90
C ILE A 60 12.82 -13.15 11.10
N ASP A 61 13.24 -14.40 10.88
CA ASP A 61 13.40 -15.35 11.96
C ASP A 61 14.68 -15.02 12.72
N LEU A 62 14.51 -14.54 13.94
CA LEU A 62 15.61 -14.19 14.83
C LEU A 62 15.93 -15.39 15.74
N PRO A 63 17.14 -15.97 15.66
CA PRO A 63 17.54 -17.06 16.56
C PRO A 63 17.40 -16.64 18.03
N GLY A 64 16.73 -17.47 18.82
CA GLY A 64 16.47 -17.20 20.25
C GLY A 64 15.31 -16.25 20.53
N ALA A 65 14.62 -15.72 19.51
CA ALA A 65 13.48 -14.79 19.72
C ALA A 65 12.36 -15.38 20.58
N ALA A 66 12.08 -16.67 20.45
CA ALA A 66 11.07 -17.35 21.26
C ALA A 66 11.41 -17.42 22.77
N ALA A 67 12.69 -17.33 23.14
CA ALA A 67 13.13 -17.35 24.53
C ALA A 67 13.18 -15.95 25.17
N PHE A 68 13.15 -14.89 24.36
CA PHE A 68 13.17 -13.51 24.83
C PHE A 68 11.86 -13.15 25.51
N GLN A 69 11.93 -12.63 26.74
CA GLN A 69 10.74 -12.31 27.56
C GLN A 69 10.17 -10.89 27.31
N GLY A 70 10.83 -10.11 26.44
CA GLY A 70 10.39 -8.77 26.07
C GLY A 70 9.65 -8.73 24.73
N ASP A 71 9.22 -7.54 24.33
CA ASP A 71 8.51 -7.34 23.07
C ASP A 71 9.49 -7.24 21.91
N ILE A 72 9.25 -8.01 20.85
CA ILE A 72 9.90 -7.87 19.55
C ILE A 72 8.86 -7.36 18.56
N LEU A 73 9.15 -6.24 17.90
CA LEU A 73 8.24 -5.63 16.94
C LEU A 73 9.01 -5.05 15.75
N HIS A 74 8.42 -5.16 14.56
CA HIS A 74 8.85 -4.35 13.42
C HIS A 74 8.37 -2.90 13.62
N SER A 75 9.10 -1.91 13.13
CA SER A 75 8.76 -0.48 13.30
C SER A 75 7.32 -0.15 12.85
N SER A 76 6.84 -0.81 11.81
CA SER A 76 5.45 -0.70 11.32
C SER A 76 4.36 -1.16 12.30
N GLN A 77 4.72 -1.90 13.35
CA GLN A 77 3.79 -2.38 14.39
C GLN A 77 3.77 -1.45 15.62
N TYR A 78 4.66 -0.46 15.67
CA TYR A 78 4.64 0.54 16.73
C TYR A 78 3.47 1.51 16.52
N SER A 79 2.59 1.64 17.51
CA SER A 79 1.43 2.54 17.48
C SER A 79 1.56 3.70 18.45
N SER A 80 2.04 3.46 19.68
CA SER A 80 2.25 4.48 20.70
C SER A 80 3.26 4.03 21.76
N GLY A 81 3.75 5.00 22.55
CA GLY A 81 4.67 4.77 23.66
C GLY A 81 3.99 4.39 24.97
N GLU A 82 2.65 4.39 25.02
CA GLU A 82 1.90 4.19 26.27
C GLU A 82 2.22 2.84 26.94
N LYS A 83 2.37 1.78 26.13
CA LYS A 83 2.75 0.43 26.60
C LYS A 83 4.16 0.34 27.18
N PHE A 84 4.99 1.35 26.98
CA PHE A 84 6.38 1.40 27.45
C PHE A 84 6.58 2.42 28.58
N ARG A 85 5.51 3.01 29.12
CA ARG A 85 5.62 3.98 30.20
C ARG A 85 6.27 3.33 31.43
N GLY A 86 7.40 3.89 31.89
CA GLY A 86 8.12 3.42 33.07
C GLY A 86 8.88 2.11 32.88
N ARG A 87 9.02 1.63 31.64
CA ARG A 87 9.92 0.56 31.23
C ARG A 87 11.22 1.12 30.67
#